data_AF-A0A8H3HM73-F1
#
_entry.id   AF-A0A8H3HM73-F1
#
_cell.length_a   1.000
_cell.length_b   1.000
_cell.length_c   1.000
_cell.angle_alpha   90.00
_cell.angle_beta   90.00
_cell.angle_gamma   90.00
#
_symmetry.space_group_name_H-M   'P 1'
#
loop_
_entity.id
_entity.type
_entity.pdbx_description
1 polymer ?
#
loop_
_entity_poly.entity_id
_entity_poly.type
_entity_poly.pdbx_seq_one_letter_code
_entity_poly.pdbx_strand_id
1 'polypeptide(L)'
;MDLRHYDTVAHGLDLAYEDVELVTSNPAGIARSYELTLQAVASTPARQAIANFAAAVATPPQLVASPEFYHGHKLFGGRWNVPDTSRSGATKIENEKSQLLDFYVAEIEQRQFYGFWNYGDVMHTYDDTRHTWRYDVGGYAWDNAELGTDLWLWMSFLRTGRADVFRIAHAMTRHLSEVDFHHIGPFAGLGSRHNVSHWGDGAKEARVSSSTLKRPFYYLTADEQIGDLMRYSLQADKTLIEWEPLRKILPKPTAPTRVRIGPDWTALAGNWFTEWERTNDTKWRDRIVTGMTDIGAMKYGLFTGYTAAVGFDPDTGHLTDEGGQFQASYHLTMLFGGGEFLMELVDTISVPSFDNTWVDFAKYYKKPQNMDKTSIQEVSDTRLYAKLQAYAGERLNDNSLKQLAWNQVTGSTTGYFSSPVEVGGVNVIEPIKQITSLATNDAASFSLAQYAVLAIAPELAPNSFIESRSNVYTPSISASTVIGISYSREKGASPSSTHLTPQSSKPKRGFFKRVLRLLGLSK
;
A
#
# COMPACT_ATOMS: atom_id res chain seq x y z
N MET A 1 5.79 -27.22 8.16
CA MET A 1 5.09 -25.97 7.86
C MET A 1 4.17 -26.24 6.70
N ASP A 2 2.89 -25.92 6.82
CA ASP A 2 1.91 -26.01 5.73
C ASP A 2 1.72 -24.61 5.15
N LEU A 3 2.04 -24.45 3.86
CA LEU A 3 2.02 -23.16 3.16
C LEU A 3 1.00 -23.12 2.02
N ARG A 4 0.13 -24.12 1.95
CA ARG A 4 -0.96 -24.18 0.98
C ARG A 4 -1.96 -23.05 1.26
N HIS A 5 -2.80 -22.75 0.28
CA HIS A 5 -3.92 -21.84 0.47
C HIS A 5 -4.76 -22.26 1.68
N TYR A 6 -5.26 -21.27 2.43
CA TYR A 6 -5.96 -21.50 3.70
C TYR A 6 -7.33 -22.18 3.53
N ASP A 7 -7.85 -22.23 2.30
CA ASP A 7 -9.06 -22.95 1.92
C ASP A 7 -8.83 -23.74 0.61
N THR A 8 -9.80 -24.58 0.26
CA THR A 8 -9.90 -25.32 -0.99
C THR A 8 -10.62 -24.55 -2.09
N VAL A 9 -11.21 -23.40 -1.78
CA VAL A 9 -11.94 -22.52 -2.70
C VAL A 9 -11.53 -21.07 -2.49
N ALA A 10 -11.63 -20.25 -3.55
CA ALA A 10 -11.56 -18.80 -3.44
C ALA A 10 -12.94 -18.23 -3.09
N HIS A 11 -12.96 -17.22 -2.24
CA HIS A 11 -14.13 -16.51 -1.73
C HIS A 11 -14.42 -15.19 -2.47
N GLY A 12 -13.47 -14.72 -3.27
CA GLY A 12 -13.63 -13.63 -4.22
C GLY A 12 -13.66 -12.22 -3.63
N LEU A 13 -13.55 -11.22 -4.51
CA LEU A 13 -13.41 -9.81 -4.15
C LEU A 13 -14.66 -9.24 -3.45
N ASP A 14 -15.85 -9.65 -3.88
CA ASP A 14 -17.11 -9.07 -3.38
C ASP A 14 -17.43 -9.48 -1.93
N LEU A 15 -17.00 -10.68 -1.53
CA LEU A 15 -17.29 -11.22 -0.19
C LEU A 15 -16.11 -11.05 0.77
N ALA A 16 -14.91 -11.45 0.34
CA ALA A 16 -13.75 -11.57 1.21
C ALA A 16 -12.61 -10.61 0.81
N TYR A 17 -12.84 -9.72 -0.15
CA TYR A 17 -11.85 -8.76 -0.62
C TYR A 17 -10.55 -9.40 -1.14
N GLU A 18 -10.63 -10.63 -1.67
CA GLU A 18 -9.50 -11.38 -2.19
C GLU A 18 -9.60 -11.68 -3.69
N ASP A 19 -8.46 -11.66 -4.38
CA ASP A 19 -8.36 -11.91 -5.82
C ASP A 19 -7.61 -13.23 -6.11
N VAL A 20 -8.04 -14.32 -5.49
CA VAL A 20 -7.36 -15.63 -5.57
C VAL A 20 -7.84 -16.45 -6.76
N GLU A 21 -6.89 -16.96 -7.54
CA GLU A 21 -7.06 -18.18 -8.32
C GLU A 21 -6.30 -19.29 -7.57
N LEU A 22 -6.80 -20.53 -7.49
CA LEU A 22 -6.16 -21.56 -6.63
C LEU A 22 -4.68 -21.80 -6.94
N VAL A 23 -4.23 -21.48 -8.17
CA VAL A 23 -2.82 -21.58 -8.60
C VAL A 23 -1.95 -20.39 -8.19
N THR A 24 -2.54 -19.26 -7.77
CA THR A 24 -1.83 -18.01 -7.45
C THR A 24 -1.48 -17.85 -5.98
N SER A 25 -2.15 -18.61 -5.09
CA SER A 25 -1.75 -18.73 -3.70
C SER A 25 -0.52 -19.64 -3.59
N ASN A 26 0.66 -19.04 -3.85
CA ASN A 26 1.89 -19.79 -4.07
C ASN A 26 3.07 -19.21 -3.25
N PRO A 27 3.63 -19.97 -2.30
CA PRO A 27 4.78 -19.55 -1.52
C PRO A 27 6.13 -19.73 -2.26
N ALA A 28 6.16 -20.34 -3.45
CA ALA A 28 7.40 -20.60 -4.16
C ALA A 28 8.10 -19.28 -4.54
N GLY A 29 9.24 -19.01 -3.91
CA GLY A 29 10.04 -17.80 -4.12
C GLY A 29 9.97 -16.79 -2.98
N ILE A 30 9.15 -17.02 -1.93
CA ILE A 30 9.27 -16.25 -0.69
C ILE A 30 10.54 -16.64 0.07
N ALA A 31 11.00 -15.77 0.97
CA ALA A 31 12.17 -15.99 1.81
C ALA A 31 11.88 -15.66 3.27
N ARG A 32 12.81 -16.04 4.15
CA ARG A 32 12.87 -15.58 5.53
C ARG A 32 14.29 -15.66 6.05
N SER A 33 14.73 -14.62 6.74
CA SER A 33 16.07 -14.55 7.33
C SER A 33 16.02 -14.57 8.85
N TYR A 34 17.15 -14.96 9.42
CA TYR A 34 17.38 -15.02 10.86
C TYR A 34 18.70 -14.35 11.19
N GLU A 35 18.69 -13.48 12.19
CA GLU A 35 19.91 -12.88 12.72
C GLU A 35 20.46 -13.76 13.84
N LEU A 36 21.73 -14.17 13.70
CA LEU A 36 22.44 -15.00 14.66
C LEU A 36 23.73 -14.30 15.09
N THR A 37 23.90 -14.11 16.39
CA THR A 37 25.11 -13.52 16.98
C THR A 37 25.88 -14.57 17.76
N LEU A 38 27.16 -14.76 17.42
CA LEU A 38 28.08 -15.67 18.11
C LEU A 38 29.07 -14.87 18.96
N GLN A 39 29.12 -15.17 20.28
CA GLN A 39 30.13 -14.61 21.18
C GLN A 39 31.11 -15.69 21.62
N ALA A 40 32.36 -15.58 21.18
CA ALA A 40 33.45 -16.41 21.66
C ALA A 40 33.99 -15.89 23.00
N VAL A 41 34.20 -16.79 23.95
CA VAL A 41 34.71 -16.49 25.30
C VAL A 41 35.84 -17.45 25.65
N ALA A 42 36.86 -16.96 26.37
CA ALA A 42 38.04 -17.77 26.72
C ALA A 42 37.73 -18.86 27.77
N SER A 43 36.67 -18.66 28.57
CA SER A 43 36.18 -19.58 29.59
C SER A 43 34.69 -19.32 29.83
N THR A 44 34.00 -20.23 30.51
CA THR A 44 32.61 -20.04 30.92
C THR A 44 32.43 -18.69 31.62
N PRO A 45 31.58 -17.78 31.09
CA PRO A 45 31.44 -16.43 31.63
C PRO A 45 30.57 -16.43 32.89
N ALA A 46 30.64 -15.35 33.66
CA ALA A 46 29.72 -15.13 34.77
C ALA A 46 28.27 -15.04 34.26
N ARG A 47 27.29 -15.49 35.06
CA ARG A 47 25.86 -15.46 34.71
C ARG A 47 25.37 -14.09 34.26
N GLN A 48 25.86 -13.02 34.90
CA GLN A 48 25.50 -11.64 34.53
C GLN A 48 25.99 -11.27 33.12
N ALA A 49 27.16 -11.74 32.70
CA ALA A 49 27.67 -11.49 31.35
C ALA A 49 26.81 -12.22 30.29
N ILE A 50 26.32 -13.42 30.61
CA ILE A 50 25.37 -14.15 29.74
C ILE A 50 24.07 -13.36 29.61
N ALA A 51 23.51 -12.87 30.72
CA ALA A 51 22.27 -12.06 30.70
C ALA A 51 22.44 -10.76 29.91
N ASN A 52 23.57 -10.06 30.08
CA ASN A 52 23.88 -8.84 29.33
C ASN A 52 24.02 -9.12 27.82
N PHE A 53 24.68 -10.22 27.45
CA PHE A 53 24.79 -10.63 26.05
C PHE A 53 23.42 -10.98 25.45
N ALA A 54 22.59 -11.75 26.18
CA ALA A 54 21.23 -12.07 25.74
C ALA A 54 20.37 -10.82 25.54
N ALA A 55 20.44 -9.84 26.44
CA ALA A 55 19.74 -8.56 26.28
C ALA A 55 20.22 -7.76 25.06
N ALA A 56 21.53 -7.75 24.79
CA ALA A 56 22.09 -7.08 23.62
C ALA A 56 21.70 -7.77 22.30
N VAL A 57 21.55 -9.10 22.29
CA VAL A 57 21.07 -9.85 21.12
C VAL A 57 19.57 -9.67 20.90
N ALA A 58 18.77 -9.63 21.99
CA ALA A 58 17.33 -9.41 21.89
C ALA A 58 16.97 -7.99 21.41
N THR A 59 17.79 -7.00 21.77
CA THR A 59 17.59 -5.60 21.38
C THR A 59 18.93 -4.97 20.94
N PRO A 60 19.40 -5.25 19.72
CA PRO A 60 20.68 -4.74 19.22
C PRO A 60 20.73 -3.21 19.24
N PRO A 61 21.70 -2.57 19.91
CA PRO A 61 21.83 -1.11 19.92
C PRO A 61 22.02 -0.56 18.50
N GLN A 62 21.23 0.46 18.12
CA GLN A 62 21.32 1.12 16.82
C GLN A 62 21.73 2.58 17.02
N LEU A 63 22.82 2.99 16.38
CA LEU A 63 23.18 4.41 16.29
C LEU A 63 22.40 5.06 15.15
N VAL A 64 21.82 6.23 15.44
CA VAL A 64 21.03 7.04 14.50
C VAL A 64 21.36 8.52 14.71
N ALA A 65 21.10 9.35 13.71
CA ALA A 65 21.17 10.80 13.83
C ALA A 65 19.87 11.36 14.42
N SER A 66 19.85 12.67 14.74
CA SER A 66 18.63 13.30 15.26
C SER A 66 17.60 13.55 14.15
N PRO A 67 16.29 13.62 14.49
CA PRO A 67 15.24 14.01 13.54
C PRO A 67 15.53 15.34 12.80
N GLU A 68 16.08 16.33 13.50
CA GLU A 68 16.44 17.63 12.93
C GLU A 68 17.56 17.51 11.89
N PHE A 69 18.52 16.60 12.09
CA PHE A 69 19.54 16.31 11.11
C PHE A 69 18.93 15.75 9.82
N TYR A 70 18.07 14.74 9.93
CA TYR A 70 17.40 14.14 8.78
C TYR A 70 16.53 15.16 8.02
N HIS A 71 15.74 15.93 8.76
CA HIS A 71 14.90 16.97 8.18
C HIS A 71 15.73 18.08 7.50
N GLY A 72 16.79 18.56 8.15
CA GLY A 72 17.66 19.61 7.60
C GLY A 72 18.38 19.22 6.30
N HIS A 73 18.55 17.93 6.04
CA HIS A 73 19.15 17.40 4.81
C HIS A 73 18.11 16.96 3.77
N LYS A 74 16.81 17.20 4.02
CA LYS A 74 15.70 16.89 3.10
C LYS A 74 15.69 15.42 2.64
N LEU A 75 16.02 14.49 3.53
CA LEU A 75 15.98 13.06 3.20
C LEU A 75 14.61 12.69 2.63
N PHE A 76 14.63 11.88 1.56
CA PHE A 76 13.42 11.39 0.87
C PHE A 76 12.48 12.52 0.42
N GLY A 77 13.05 13.54 -0.22
CA GLY A 77 12.32 14.67 -0.80
C GLY A 77 11.88 15.74 0.20
N GLY A 78 12.07 15.58 1.52
CA GLY A 78 11.94 16.67 2.49
C GLY A 78 10.55 17.31 2.65
N ARG A 79 9.46 16.70 2.16
CA ARG A 79 8.07 17.14 2.40
C ARG A 79 7.49 16.47 3.65
N TRP A 80 8.24 16.56 4.74
CA TRP A 80 7.88 16.11 6.08
C TRP A 80 8.70 16.95 7.08
N ASN A 81 8.21 17.17 8.29
CA ASN A 81 8.88 18.00 9.30
C ASN A 81 9.06 17.27 10.64
N VAL A 82 9.95 17.75 11.51
CA VAL A 82 9.89 17.36 12.93
C VAL A 82 8.59 17.91 13.55
N PRO A 83 7.98 17.22 14.54
CA PRO A 83 6.73 17.68 15.16
C PRO A 83 6.82 19.12 15.65
N ASP A 84 5.87 19.95 15.19
CA ASP A 84 5.73 21.33 15.62
C ASP A 84 4.36 21.52 16.28
N THR A 85 4.37 21.89 17.56
CA THR A 85 3.17 22.12 18.38
C THR A 85 2.91 23.61 18.62
N SER A 86 3.48 24.49 17.80
CA SER A 86 3.30 25.95 17.91
C SER A 86 1.86 26.41 17.66
N ARG A 87 1.06 25.61 16.94
CA ARG A 87 -0.36 25.87 16.64
C ARG A 87 -1.23 24.70 17.06
N SER A 88 -2.40 25.00 17.62
CA SER A 88 -3.30 23.98 18.19
C SER A 88 -3.75 22.92 17.18
N GLY A 89 -3.99 23.30 15.92
CA GLY A 89 -4.32 22.35 14.85
C GLY A 89 -3.19 21.36 14.57
N ALA A 90 -1.93 21.83 14.59
CA ALA A 90 -0.76 20.97 14.47
C ALA A 90 -0.61 20.07 15.70
N THR A 91 -0.68 20.65 16.91
CA THR A 91 -0.64 19.90 18.18
C THR A 91 -1.67 18.78 18.26
N LYS A 92 -2.89 19.01 17.76
CA LYS A 92 -3.94 17.99 17.71
C LYS A 92 -3.52 16.80 16.84
N ILE A 93 -3.06 17.06 15.62
CA ILE A 93 -2.60 16.01 14.71
C ILE A 93 -1.42 15.26 15.32
N GLU A 94 -0.39 15.95 15.81
CA GLU A 94 0.80 15.29 16.39
C GLU A 94 0.43 14.37 17.57
N ASN A 95 -0.46 14.82 18.46
CA ASN A 95 -0.93 14.01 19.58
C ASN A 95 -1.68 12.76 19.11
N GLU A 96 -2.58 12.89 18.13
CA GLU A 96 -3.32 11.74 17.59
C GLU A 96 -2.41 10.76 16.86
N LYS A 97 -1.44 11.26 16.09
CA LYS A 97 -0.47 10.41 15.40
C LYS A 97 0.43 9.68 16.41
N SER A 98 0.84 10.32 17.50
CA SER A 98 1.58 9.65 18.57
C SER A 98 0.73 8.56 19.24
N GLN A 99 -0.54 8.83 19.56
CA GLN A 99 -1.45 7.83 20.15
C GLN A 99 -1.71 6.65 19.21
N LEU A 100 -1.81 6.91 17.90
CA LEU A 100 -1.97 5.87 16.89
C LEU A 100 -0.73 4.96 16.83
N LEU A 101 0.48 5.53 16.87
CA LEU A 101 1.72 4.75 16.94
C LEU A 101 1.78 3.91 18.22
N ASP A 102 1.41 4.48 19.36
CA ASP A 102 1.34 3.74 20.64
C ASP A 102 0.39 2.54 20.55
N PHE A 103 -0.74 2.71 19.86
CA PHE A 103 -1.69 1.62 19.62
C PHE A 103 -1.07 0.49 18.78
N TYR A 104 -0.47 0.79 17.62
CA TYR A 104 0.13 -0.24 16.76
C TYR A 104 1.30 -0.96 17.42
N VAL A 105 2.15 -0.25 18.18
CA VAL A 105 3.25 -0.87 18.93
C VAL A 105 2.71 -1.85 19.97
N ALA A 106 1.66 -1.47 20.70
CA ALA A 106 1.03 -2.36 21.69
C ALA A 106 0.28 -3.54 21.04
N GLU A 107 -0.24 -3.34 19.82
CA GLU A 107 -1.07 -4.33 19.14
C GLU A 107 -0.30 -5.62 18.78
N ILE A 108 1.01 -5.53 18.55
CA ILE A 108 1.87 -6.69 18.27
C ILE A 108 1.78 -7.72 19.38
N GLU A 109 2.01 -7.29 20.63
CA GLU A 109 1.91 -8.18 21.80
C GLU A 109 0.45 -8.55 22.07
N GLN A 110 -0.47 -7.58 22.03
CA GLN A 110 -1.88 -7.83 22.32
C GLN A 110 -2.51 -8.91 21.41
N ARG A 111 -2.14 -8.92 20.12
CA ARG A 111 -2.68 -9.84 19.12
C ARG A 111 -1.76 -10.99 18.80
N GLN A 112 -0.59 -11.05 19.46
CA GLN A 112 0.43 -12.05 19.21
C GLN A 112 0.76 -12.13 17.71
N PHE A 113 1.05 -10.97 17.08
CA PHE A 113 1.56 -10.90 15.71
C PHE A 113 3.02 -11.37 15.63
N TYR A 114 3.21 -12.61 16.06
CA TYR A 114 4.45 -13.36 16.11
C TYR A 114 4.32 -14.59 15.22
N GLY A 115 5.46 -15.21 14.93
CA GLY A 115 5.53 -16.46 14.18
C GLY A 115 6.63 -16.43 13.13
N PHE A 116 7.05 -17.62 12.70
CA PHE A 116 8.13 -17.81 11.73
C PHE A 116 7.90 -16.99 10.45
N TRP A 117 6.67 -17.01 9.92
CA TRP A 117 6.29 -16.29 8.70
C TRP A 117 5.62 -14.95 8.96
N ASN A 118 5.22 -14.63 10.19
CA ASN A 118 4.28 -13.54 10.45
C ASN A 118 4.93 -12.31 11.11
N TYR A 119 5.96 -12.53 11.93
CA TYR A 119 6.52 -11.44 12.74
C TYR A 119 7.10 -10.34 11.86
N GLY A 120 6.57 -9.13 12.03
CA GLY A 120 6.96 -7.92 11.33
C GLY A 120 5.77 -7.23 10.66
N ASP A 121 4.75 -7.98 10.26
CA ASP A 121 3.54 -7.41 9.65
C ASP A 121 2.45 -7.07 10.69
N VAL A 122 1.43 -6.36 10.22
CA VAL A 122 0.21 -6.03 10.95
C VAL A 122 -1.01 -6.45 10.15
N MET A 123 -2.20 -6.38 10.73
CA MET A 123 -3.44 -6.71 10.02
C MET A 123 -4.07 -5.46 9.38
N HIS A 124 -4.96 -5.65 8.40
CA HIS A 124 -5.48 -4.61 7.52
C HIS A 124 -6.79 -3.97 8.03
N THR A 125 -7.77 -4.75 8.50
CA THR A 125 -9.07 -4.20 8.95
C THR A 125 -9.62 -4.88 10.19
N TYR A 126 -10.31 -4.09 11.02
CA TYR A 126 -10.90 -4.55 12.28
C TYR A 126 -12.32 -5.14 12.12
N ASP A 127 -12.67 -6.07 13.01
CA ASP A 127 -14.00 -6.65 13.21
C ASP A 127 -14.51 -6.21 14.58
N ASP A 128 -15.47 -5.28 14.59
CA ASP A 128 -16.03 -4.70 15.80
C ASP A 128 -16.93 -5.67 16.58
N THR A 129 -17.48 -6.67 15.89
CA THR A 129 -18.39 -7.66 16.45
C THR A 129 -17.62 -8.75 17.18
N ARG A 130 -16.48 -9.18 16.62
CA ARG A 130 -15.62 -10.21 17.20
C ARG A 130 -14.48 -9.65 18.04
N HIS A 131 -14.33 -8.32 18.10
CA HIS A 131 -13.26 -7.66 18.87
C HIS A 131 -11.85 -8.12 18.46
N THR A 132 -11.65 -8.32 17.16
CA THR A 132 -10.40 -8.81 16.57
C THR A 132 -10.16 -8.18 15.21
N TRP A 133 -8.92 -8.19 14.76
CA TRP A 133 -8.63 -8.00 13.35
C TRP A 133 -9.23 -9.14 12.53
N ARG A 134 -9.58 -8.86 11.26
CA ARG A 134 -10.20 -9.82 10.33
C ARG A 134 -9.19 -10.82 9.77
N TYR A 135 -8.50 -11.51 10.67
CA TYR A 135 -7.42 -12.46 10.37
C TYR A 135 -7.83 -13.64 9.47
N ASP A 136 -9.13 -13.88 9.34
CA ASP A 136 -9.73 -15.01 8.62
C ASP A 136 -10.59 -14.61 7.43
N VAL A 137 -10.57 -13.33 7.01
CA VAL A 137 -11.43 -12.83 5.92
C VAL A 137 -10.60 -12.27 4.77
N GLY A 138 -10.12 -13.15 3.89
CA GLY A 138 -9.43 -12.82 2.64
C GLY A 138 -8.48 -11.63 2.75
N GLY A 139 -8.73 -10.59 1.97
CA GLY A 139 -7.92 -9.37 1.92
C GLY A 139 -8.05 -8.44 3.13
N TYR A 140 -8.71 -8.81 4.22
CA TYR A 140 -8.77 -7.98 5.42
C TYR A 140 -7.79 -8.42 6.53
N ALA A 141 -7.05 -9.50 6.30
CA ALA A 141 -6.10 -10.09 7.24
C ALA A 141 -4.73 -9.39 7.19
N TRP A 142 -3.63 -10.07 6.87
CA TRP A 142 -2.28 -9.47 6.85
C TRP A 142 -2.20 -8.33 5.84
N ASP A 143 -1.62 -7.21 6.26
CA ASP A 143 -1.67 -5.92 5.57
C ASP A 143 -0.71 -5.84 4.39
N ASN A 144 0.42 -6.54 4.42
CA ASN A 144 1.43 -6.53 3.38
C ASN A 144 1.76 -5.10 2.84
N ALA A 145 1.75 -4.12 3.75
CA ALA A 145 1.93 -2.69 3.49
C ALA A 145 0.99 -2.04 2.45
N GLU A 146 -0.26 -2.49 2.38
CA GLU A 146 -1.27 -1.84 1.56
C GLU A 146 -1.39 -0.35 1.93
N LEU A 147 -1.31 0.52 0.91
CA LEU A 147 -1.31 1.99 1.05
C LEU A 147 -0.19 2.58 1.94
N GLY A 148 0.97 1.93 2.03
CA GLY A 148 2.21 2.53 2.51
C GLY A 148 2.39 2.51 4.03
N THR A 149 1.97 1.44 4.70
CA THR A 149 2.16 1.24 6.15
C THR A 149 3.62 1.33 6.57
N ASP A 150 4.52 0.76 5.78
CA ASP A 150 5.97 0.83 6.00
C ASP A 150 6.52 2.25 5.89
N LEU A 151 6.15 2.99 4.84
CA LEU A 151 6.55 4.38 4.65
C LEU A 151 6.00 5.26 5.78
N TRP A 152 4.76 5.03 6.23
CA TRP A 152 4.21 5.73 7.38
C TRP A 152 5.08 5.54 8.62
N LEU A 153 5.42 4.29 8.98
CA LEU A 153 6.24 4.02 10.15
C LEU A 153 7.65 4.60 10.03
N TRP A 154 8.27 4.52 8.85
CA TRP A 154 9.59 5.13 8.61
C TRP A 154 9.55 6.64 8.73
N MET A 155 8.56 7.30 8.13
CA MET A 155 8.39 8.75 8.28
C MET A 155 8.09 9.13 9.72
N SER A 156 7.27 8.36 10.45
CA SER A 156 7.06 8.58 11.88
C SER A 156 8.36 8.48 12.69
N PHE A 157 9.23 7.51 12.38
CA PHE A 157 10.55 7.41 13.01
C PHE A 157 11.42 8.63 12.67
N LEU A 158 11.57 8.98 11.39
CA LEU A 158 12.41 10.11 10.96
C LEU A 158 11.97 11.44 11.58
N ARG A 159 10.66 11.61 11.80
CA ARG A 159 10.08 12.79 12.45
C ARG A 159 10.37 12.85 13.95
N THR A 160 10.41 11.71 14.64
CA THR A 160 10.32 11.67 16.12
C THR A 160 11.54 11.08 16.82
N GLY A 161 12.36 10.29 16.13
CA GLY A 161 13.47 9.54 16.73
C GLY A 161 13.04 8.41 17.67
N ARG A 162 11.75 8.06 17.69
CA ARG A 162 11.17 7.05 18.59
C ARG A 162 11.75 5.65 18.35
N ALA A 163 12.42 5.11 19.36
CA ALA A 163 13.09 3.81 19.27
C ALA A 163 12.10 2.63 19.08
N ASP A 164 10.92 2.67 19.69
CA ASP A 164 9.88 1.66 19.51
C ASP A 164 9.32 1.65 18.08
N VAL A 165 9.09 2.83 17.51
CA VAL A 165 8.67 2.99 16.10
C VAL A 165 9.75 2.50 15.13
N PHE A 166 11.03 2.75 15.42
CA PHE A 166 12.14 2.17 14.65
C PHE A 166 12.06 0.63 14.61
N ARG A 167 11.78 -0.02 15.75
CA ARG A 167 11.75 -1.48 15.82
C ARG A 167 10.62 -2.09 15.01
N ILE A 168 9.42 -1.52 15.09
CA ILE A 168 8.29 -2.00 14.27
C ILE A 168 8.55 -1.74 12.78
N ALA A 169 9.05 -0.56 12.39
CA ALA A 169 9.41 -0.26 11.00
C ALA A 169 10.50 -1.20 10.45
N HIS A 170 11.51 -1.49 11.27
CA HIS A 170 12.57 -2.44 10.97
C HIS A 170 12.01 -3.86 10.74
N ALA A 171 11.21 -4.37 11.68
CA ALA A 171 10.62 -5.70 11.58
C ALA A 171 9.68 -5.82 10.36
N MET A 172 8.87 -4.79 10.09
CA MET A 172 8.00 -4.71 8.93
C MET A 172 8.78 -4.72 7.62
N THR A 173 9.85 -3.93 7.51
CA THR A 173 10.65 -3.91 6.28
C THR A 173 11.31 -5.26 6.02
N ARG A 174 11.83 -5.94 7.05
CA ARG A 174 12.35 -7.32 6.92
C ARG A 174 11.28 -8.27 6.41
N HIS A 175 10.10 -8.24 7.04
CA HIS A 175 8.98 -9.09 6.65
C HIS A 175 8.54 -8.86 5.21
N LEU A 176 8.27 -7.61 4.83
CA LEU A 176 7.83 -7.23 3.48
C LEU A 176 8.86 -7.58 2.41
N SER A 177 10.14 -7.43 2.74
CA SER A 177 11.24 -7.70 1.81
C SER A 177 11.52 -9.19 1.63
N GLU A 178 10.88 -10.07 2.42
CA GLU A 178 11.19 -11.49 2.44
C GLU A 178 9.95 -12.37 2.26
N VAL A 179 8.96 -12.22 3.12
CA VAL A 179 7.78 -13.11 3.15
C VAL A 179 6.74 -12.67 2.12
N ASP A 180 6.51 -11.36 2.01
CA ASP A 180 5.51 -10.80 1.08
C ASP A 180 6.10 -10.58 -0.33
N PHE A 181 7.35 -11.00 -0.55
CA PHE A 181 8.12 -10.77 -1.77
C PHE A 181 8.54 -12.07 -2.44
N HIS A 182 8.36 -12.15 -3.77
CA HIS A 182 8.84 -13.27 -4.57
C HIS A 182 10.20 -12.94 -5.19
N HIS A 183 11.22 -13.70 -4.80
CA HIS A 183 12.63 -13.47 -5.14
C HIS A 183 13.03 -14.14 -6.45
N ILE A 184 12.33 -15.21 -6.81
CA ILE A 184 12.59 -16.09 -7.96
C ILE A 184 11.27 -16.59 -8.56
N GLY A 185 11.36 -17.25 -9.72
CA GLY A 185 10.23 -17.90 -10.36
C GLY A 185 9.33 -16.93 -11.13
N PRO A 186 8.08 -17.32 -11.42
CA PRO A 186 7.20 -16.55 -12.31
C PRO A 186 6.74 -15.21 -11.73
N PHE A 187 6.96 -14.97 -10.45
CA PHE A 187 6.61 -13.72 -9.77
C PHE A 187 7.84 -12.94 -9.30
N ALA A 188 9.05 -13.30 -9.76
CA ALA A 188 10.30 -12.68 -9.32
C ALA A 188 10.24 -11.15 -9.44
N GLY A 189 10.59 -10.43 -8.37
CA GLY A 189 10.52 -8.97 -8.37
C GLY A 189 9.14 -8.40 -8.03
N LEU A 190 8.09 -9.21 -7.85
CA LEU A 190 6.76 -8.79 -7.41
C LEU A 190 6.49 -9.21 -5.97
N GLY A 191 5.65 -8.45 -5.27
CA GLY A 191 5.13 -8.86 -3.96
C GLY A 191 3.65 -9.22 -4.03
N SER A 192 3.13 -9.81 -2.97
CA SER A 192 1.75 -10.29 -2.89
C SER A 192 0.87 -9.28 -2.17
N ARG A 193 -0.31 -8.98 -2.73
CA ARG A 193 -1.35 -8.20 -2.05
C ARG A 193 -1.79 -8.90 -0.75
N HIS A 194 -2.22 -8.07 0.21
CA HIS A 194 -2.78 -8.41 1.51
C HIS A 194 -3.82 -9.54 1.49
N ASN A 195 -3.69 -10.53 2.38
CA ASN A 195 -4.54 -11.73 2.46
C ASN A 195 -4.35 -12.46 3.80
N VAL A 196 -5.19 -13.48 4.08
CA VAL A 196 -5.04 -14.40 5.23
C VAL A 196 -3.67 -15.08 5.25
N SER A 197 -3.12 -15.40 4.08
CA SER A 197 -1.73 -15.83 3.93
C SER A 197 -0.93 -14.75 3.21
N HIS A 198 0.27 -14.44 3.69
CA HIS A 198 1.17 -13.44 3.12
C HIS A 198 1.37 -13.54 1.59
N TRP A 199 1.42 -14.75 1.04
CA TRP A 199 1.54 -15.04 -0.39
C TRP A 199 0.21 -15.40 -1.08
N GLY A 200 -0.91 -15.19 -0.40
CA GLY A 200 -2.20 -15.77 -0.73
C GLY A 200 -2.89 -15.18 -1.94
N ASP A 201 -2.94 -13.85 -2.03
CA ASP A 201 -3.72 -13.13 -3.04
C ASP A 201 -3.17 -13.30 -4.46
N GLY A 202 -4.02 -13.25 -5.49
CA GLY A 202 -3.58 -13.38 -6.88
C GLY A 202 -3.05 -12.09 -7.51
N ALA A 203 -3.21 -10.94 -6.85
CA ALA A 203 -2.54 -9.70 -7.25
C ALA A 203 -1.07 -9.75 -6.79
N LYS A 204 -0.18 -10.16 -7.70
CA LYS A 204 1.28 -10.03 -7.54
C LYS A 204 1.73 -8.76 -8.24
N GLU A 205 2.20 -7.78 -7.50
CA GLU A 205 2.38 -6.42 -7.99
C GLU A 205 3.66 -5.77 -7.44
N ALA A 206 4.27 -4.90 -8.26
CA ALA A 206 5.52 -4.22 -7.91
C ALA A 206 5.35 -3.22 -6.74
N ARG A 207 4.11 -2.80 -6.46
CA ARG A 207 3.80 -1.84 -5.39
C ARG A 207 4.17 -2.35 -3.99
N VAL A 208 4.17 -3.67 -3.79
CA VAL A 208 4.56 -4.33 -2.52
C VAL A 208 6.09 -4.49 -2.45
N SER A 209 6.72 -4.80 -3.58
CA SER A 209 8.17 -5.06 -3.65
C SER A 209 9.03 -3.81 -3.85
N SER A 210 8.42 -2.63 -4.01
CA SER A 210 9.10 -1.35 -4.28
C SER A 210 10.30 -1.08 -3.35
N SER A 211 11.44 -0.73 -3.95
CA SER A 211 12.68 -0.37 -3.24
C SER A 211 12.59 1.01 -2.61
N THR A 212 11.78 1.93 -3.15
CA THR A 212 11.55 3.26 -2.56
C THR A 212 11.20 3.15 -1.07
N LEU A 213 10.35 2.19 -0.73
CA LEU A 213 9.85 2.02 0.64
C LEU A 213 10.89 1.37 1.58
N LYS A 214 11.91 0.72 1.01
CA LYS A 214 13.01 0.06 1.73
C LYS A 214 14.22 0.98 1.94
N ARG A 215 14.29 2.11 1.22
CA ARG A 215 15.38 3.09 1.32
C ARG A 215 15.61 3.61 2.75
N PRO A 216 14.57 3.98 3.54
CA PRO A 216 14.80 4.41 4.92
C PRO A 216 15.54 3.35 5.76
N PHE A 217 15.11 2.08 5.69
CA PHE A 217 15.81 0.98 6.36
C PHE A 217 17.27 0.89 5.90
N TYR A 218 17.49 0.79 4.58
CA TYR A 218 18.81 0.55 4.02
C TYR A 218 19.81 1.66 4.36
N TYR A 219 19.43 2.93 4.19
CA TYR A 219 20.36 4.03 4.44
C TYR A 219 20.63 4.27 5.93
N LEU A 220 19.72 3.86 6.82
CA LEU A 220 19.93 3.98 8.27
C LEU A 220 20.75 2.83 8.86
N THR A 221 20.67 1.64 8.26
CA THR A 221 21.27 0.41 8.80
C THR A 221 22.49 -0.07 8.01
N ALA A 222 22.63 0.37 6.76
CA ALA A 222 23.59 -0.14 5.78
C ALA A 222 23.50 -1.66 5.53
N ASP A 223 22.33 -2.27 5.78
CA ASP A 223 22.15 -3.71 5.69
C ASP A 223 22.31 -4.26 4.26
N GLU A 224 23.31 -5.11 4.08
CA GLU A 224 23.64 -5.66 2.77
C GLU A 224 22.56 -6.59 2.21
N GLN A 225 21.84 -7.32 3.07
CA GLN A 225 20.77 -8.19 2.64
C GLN A 225 19.61 -7.40 2.03
N ILE A 226 19.14 -6.33 2.69
CA ILE A 226 18.15 -5.42 2.10
C ILE A 226 18.71 -4.81 0.82
N GLY A 227 20.01 -4.53 0.77
CA GLY A 227 20.70 -4.12 -0.45
C GLY A 227 20.55 -5.10 -1.63
N ASP A 228 20.65 -6.40 -1.38
CA ASP A 228 20.45 -7.45 -2.38
C ASP A 228 18.97 -7.61 -2.74
N LEU A 229 18.08 -7.56 -1.75
CA LEU A 229 16.63 -7.65 -1.96
C LEU A 229 16.09 -6.46 -2.79
N MET A 230 16.61 -5.26 -2.58
CA MET A 230 16.32 -4.11 -3.43
C MET A 230 16.85 -4.28 -4.86
N ARG A 231 17.88 -5.09 -5.09
CA ARG A 231 18.34 -5.41 -6.46
C ARG A 231 17.42 -6.46 -7.11
N TYR A 232 16.83 -7.37 -6.33
CA TYR A 232 15.87 -8.34 -6.85
C TYR A 232 14.57 -7.71 -7.34
N SER A 233 14.17 -6.56 -6.80
CA SER A 233 12.99 -5.82 -7.28
C SER A 233 13.15 -5.30 -8.71
N LEU A 234 14.38 -5.17 -9.22
CA LEU A 234 14.66 -4.77 -10.61
C LEU A 234 14.16 -5.80 -11.63
N GLN A 235 13.92 -7.05 -11.23
CA GLN A 235 13.36 -8.08 -12.10
C GLN A 235 11.89 -7.82 -12.48
N ALA A 236 11.19 -6.97 -11.71
CA ALA A 236 9.76 -6.75 -11.85
C ALA A 236 9.37 -6.36 -13.27
N ASP A 237 10.14 -5.49 -13.93
CA ASP A 237 9.81 -4.97 -15.27
C ASP A 237 9.66 -6.09 -16.31
N LYS A 238 10.53 -7.10 -16.30
CA LYS A 238 10.48 -8.28 -17.16
C LYS A 238 9.39 -9.25 -16.73
N THR A 239 9.20 -9.43 -15.42
CA THR A 239 8.15 -10.31 -14.89
C THR A 239 6.76 -9.87 -15.32
N LEU A 240 6.52 -8.56 -15.51
CA LEU A 240 5.23 -8.06 -15.99
C LEU A 240 4.85 -8.54 -17.40
N ILE A 241 5.78 -9.04 -18.21
CA ILE A 241 5.44 -9.66 -19.52
C ILE A 241 4.60 -10.92 -19.33
N GLU A 242 4.98 -11.75 -18.35
CA GLU A 242 4.29 -12.99 -18.03
C GLU A 242 3.13 -12.74 -17.04
N TRP A 243 3.30 -11.78 -16.14
CA TRP A 243 2.33 -11.45 -15.08
C TRP A 243 1.84 -10.00 -15.16
N GLU A 244 1.13 -9.71 -16.25
CA GLU A 244 0.60 -8.38 -16.55
C GLU A 244 -0.44 -7.91 -15.50
N PRO A 245 -0.35 -6.67 -14.99
CA PRO A 245 -1.31 -6.12 -14.04
C PRO A 245 -2.64 -5.85 -14.75
N LEU A 246 -3.78 -6.04 -14.10
CA LEU A 246 -5.12 -5.85 -14.72
C LEU A 246 -5.49 -6.87 -15.83
N ARG A 247 -4.72 -7.95 -16.03
CA ARG A 247 -5.00 -9.05 -16.98
C ARG A 247 -6.41 -9.67 -16.88
N LYS A 248 -7.06 -9.53 -15.72
CA LYS A 248 -8.39 -10.06 -15.43
C LYS A 248 -9.53 -9.15 -15.89
N ILE A 249 -9.24 -7.86 -16.12
CA ILE A 249 -10.29 -6.85 -16.35
C ILE A 249 -10.13 -6.08 -17.66
N LEU A 250 -9.00 -6.21 -18.35
CA LEU A 250 -8.74 -5.54 -19.62
C LEU A 250 -8.14 -6.51 -20.64
N PRO A 251 -8.35 -6.28 -21.95
CA PRO A 251 -7.67 -7.05 -22.99
C PRO A 251 -6.15 -6.83 -22.93
N LYS A 252 -5.42 -7.72 -23.61
CA LYS A 252 -3.96 -7.60 -23.75
C LYS A 252 -3.58 -6.25 -24.38
N PRO A 253 -2.53 -5.57 -23.89
CA PRO A 253 -2.05 -4.32 -24.47
C PRO A 253 -1.41 -4.54 -25.84
N THR A 254 -1.18 -3.46 -26.59
CA THR A 254 -0.43 -3.52 -27.86
C THR A 254 1.08 -3.55 -27.63
N ALA A 255 1.55 -2.89 -26.57
CA ALA A 255 2.90 -3.04 -26.04
C ALA A 255 3.15 -4.46 -25.45
N PRO A 256 4.41 -4.87 -25.23
CA PRO A 256 4.73 -6.19 -24.66
C PRO A 256 4.04 -6.49 -23.32
N THR A 257 3.85 -5.45 -22.50
CA THR A 257 3.02 -5.50 -21.28
C THR A 257 2.42 -4.11 -21.01
N ARG A 258 1.83 -3.91 -19.84
CA ARG A 258 1.26 -2.64 -19.38
C ARG A 258 1.60 -2.40 -17.92
N VAL A 259 1.62 -1.13 -17.56
CA VAL A 259 1.77 -0.63 -16.19
C VAL A 259 0.71 0.44 -15.96
N ARG A 260 0.19 0.55 -14.74
CA ARG A 260 -0.41 1.82 -14.31
C ARG A 260 0.72 2.81 -14.01
N ILE A 261 0.61 4.05 -14.47
CA ILE A 261 1.59 5.12 -14.18
C ILE A 261 1.90 5.17 -12.69
N GLY A 262 0.88 5.00 -11.87
CA GLY A 262 1.04 4.47 -10.52
C GLY A 262 -0.09 3.50 -10.19
N PRO A 263 0.15 2.49 -9.32
CA PRO A 263 1.36 2.34 -8.53
C PRO A 263 2.52 1.61 -9.26
N ASP A 264 2.29 1.02 -10.43
CA ASP A 264 3.24 0.09 -11.06
C ASP A 264 4.50 0.81 -11.58
N TRP A 265 4.36 1.79 -12.48
CA TRP A 265 5.54 2.51 -13.01
C TRP A 265 6.25 3.32 -11.92
N THR A 266 5.54 3.94 -10.97
CA THR A 266 6.18 4.58 -9.82
C THR A 266 7.02 3.61 -8.99
N ALA A 267 6.61 2.35 -8.84
CA ALA A 267 7.41 1.33 -8.15
C ALA A 267 8.64 0.94 -8.99
N LEU A 268 8.48 0.70 -10.29
CA LEU A 268 9.61 0.40 -11.18
C LEU A 268 10.63 1.54 -11.23
N ALA A 269 10.16 2.77 -11.41
CA ALA A 269 10.98 3.98 -11.40
C ALA A 269 11.67 4.18 -10.04
N GLY A 270 10.99 3.85 -8.94
CA GLY A 270 11.56 3.83 -7.60
C GLY A 270 12.70 2.81 -7.45
N ASN A 271 12.54 1.61 -8.02
CA ASN A 271 13.59 0.57 -8.05
C ASN A 271 14.82 1.05 -8.82
N TRP A 272 14.61 1.63 -10.02
CA TRP A 272 15.69 2.18 -10.83
C TRP A 272 16.36 3.38 -10.16
N PHE A 273 15.58 4.26 -9.53
CA PHE A 273 16.12 5.44 -8.82
C PHE A 273 17.03 5.00 -7.67
N THR A 274 16.59 4.00 -6.90
CA THR A 274 17.38 3.44 -5.80
C THR A 274 18.67 2.80 -6.31
N GLU A 275 18.62 2.03 -7.40
CA GLU A 275 19.83 1.41 -7.94
C GLU A 275 20.78 2.45 -8.56
N TRP A 276 20.24 3.50 -9.20
CA TRP A 276 21.04 4.63 -9.66
C TRP A 276 21.73 5.34 -8.49
N GLU A 277 21.00 5.65 -7.42
CA GLU A 277 21.53 6.28 -6.21
C GLU A 277 22.68 5.47 -5.59
N ARG A 278 22.58 4.13 -5.61
CA ARG A 278 23.57 3.22 -5.01
C ARG A 278 24.79 2.96 -5.90
N THR A 279 24.64 3.03 -7.22
CA THR A 279 25.67 2.56 -8.18
C THR A 279 26.22 3.65 -9.09
N ASN A 280 25.50 4.76 -9.21
CA ASN A 280 25.74 5.82 -10.19
C ASN A 280 25.70 5.34 -11.66
N ASP A 281 25.14 4.16 -11.94
CA ASP A 281 24.96 3.66 -13.31
C ASP A 281 23.81 4.43 -13.99
N THR A 282 24.15 5.26 -14.96
CA THR A 282 23.20 6.16 -15.61
C THR A 282 22.14 5.45 -16.42
N LYS A 283 22.30 4.16 -16.77
CA LYS A 283 21.26 3.42 -17.50
C LYS A 283 19.93 3.42 -16.75
N TRP A 284 19.98 3.39 -15.41
CA TRP A 284 18.79 3.39 -14.57
C TRP A 284 18.13 4.78 -14.54
N ARG A 285 18.93 5.85 -14.43
CA ARG A 285 18.46 7.22 -14.59
C ARG A 285 17.80 7.43 -15.94
N ASP A 286 18.44 6.97 -17.01
CA ASP A 286 17.98 7.17 -18.38
C ASP A 286 16.62 6.50 -18.63
N ARG A 287 16.38 5.32 -18.04
CA ARG A 287 15.05 4.68 -18.07
C ARG A 287 13.96 5.51 -17.39
N ILE A 288 14.28 6.13 -16.26
CA ILE A 288 13.33 7.02 -15.56
C ILE A 288 13.03 8.23 -16.44
N VAL A 289 14.06 8.85 -17.04
CA VAL A 289 13.91 9.98 -17.96
C VAL A 289 13.06 9.61 -19.17
N THR A 290 13.20 8.40 -19.73
CA THR A 290 12.34 7.89 -20.81
C THR A 290 10.87 7.90 -20.39
N GLY A 291 10.54 7.27 -19.26
CA GLY A 291 9.15 7.26 -18.77
C GLY A 291 8.60 8.65 -18.45
N MET A 292 9.42 9.51 -17.83
CA MET A 292 9.05 10.91 -17.58
C MET A 292 8.76 11.68 -18.88
N THR A 293 9.58 11.46 -19.91
CA THR A 293 9.43 12.09 -21.22
C THR A 293 8.14 11.64 -21.90
N ASP A 294 7.87 10.34 -21.91
CA ASP A 294 6.68 9.76 -22.51
C ASP A 294 5.41 10.26 -21.80
N ILE A 295 5.37 10.21 -20.45
CA ILE A 295 4.24 10.73 -19.67
C ILE A 295 4.04 12.23 -19.93
N GLY A 296 5.13 13.01 -19.99
CA GLY A 296 5.07 14.44 -20.27
C GLY A 296 4.56 14.77 -21.69
N ALA A 297 4.69 13.84 -22.63
CA ALA A 297 4.20 13.98 -24.01
C ALA A 297 2.73 13.52 -24.17
N MET A 298 2.21 12.69 -23.27
CA MET A 298 0.82 12.22 -23.32
C MET A 298 -0.16 13.38 -23.12
N LYS A 299 -1.24 13.40 -23.92
CA LYS A 299 -2.27 14.46 -23.89
C LYS A 299 -2.83 14.70 -22.48
N TYR A 300 -2.98 13.65 -21.69
CA TYR A 300 -3.57 13.71 -20.35
C TYR A 300 -2.53 13.54 -19.22
N GLY A 301 -1.23 13.50 -19.54
CA GLY A 301 -0.16 13.32 -18.55
C GLY A 301 -0.40 12.09 -17.67
N LEU A 302 -0.32 12.25 -16.35
CA LEU A 302 -0.55 11.17 -15.38
C LEU A 302 -2.01 10.68 -15.29
N PHE A 303 -2.97 11.35 -15.96
CA PHE A 303 -4.34 10.83 -16.09
C PHE A 303 -4.53 9.92 -17.31
N THR A 304 -3.50 9.71 -18.12
CA THR A 304 -3.58 8.89 -19.34
C THR A 304 -3.82 7.42 -19.00
N GLY A 305 -4.78 6.77 -19.67
CA GLY A 305 -5.07 5.35 -19.48
C GLY A 305 -6.23 5.02 -18.54
N TYR A 306 -6.83 3.83 -18.72
CA TYR A 306 -7.84 3.27 -17.80
C TYR A 306 -7.20 3.02 -16.43
N THR A 307 -7.64 3.72 -15.37
CA THR A 307 -6.97 3.74 -14.05
C THR A 307 -5.46 4.07 -14.13
N ALA A 308 -5.10 4.96 -15.06
CA ALA A 308 -3.73 5.30 -15.42
C ALA A 308 -2.91 4.20 -16.11
N ALA A 309 -3.56 3.17 -16.68
CA ALA A 309 -2.87 2.05 -17.32
C ALA A 309 -2.42 2.37 -18.76
N VAL A 310 -1.12 2.23 -19.02
CA VAL A 310 -0.43 2.56 -20.28
C VAL A 310 0.45 1.39 -20.73
N GLY A 311 0.61 1.20 -22.03
CA GLY A 311 1.50 0.18 -22.57
C GLY A 311 2.94 0.42 -22.11
N PHE A 312 3.69 -0.66 -21.88
CA PHE A 312 5.06 -0.63 -21.39
C PHE A 312 5.93 -1.63 -22.15
N ASP A 313 7.09 -1.17 -22.59
CA ASP A 313 8.15 -2.00 -23.16
C ASP A 313 9.30 -2.14 -22.15
N PRO A 314 9.47 -3.32 -21.52
CA PRO A 314 10.51 -3.54 -20.54
C PRO A 314 11.93 -3.59 -21.10
N ASP A 315 12.15 -3.64 -22.41
CA ASP A 315 13.51 -3.53 -22.99
C ASP A 315 13.94 -2.06 -23.07
N THR A 316 13.05 -1.21 -23.57
CA THR A 316 13.36 0.19 -23.86
C THR A 316 12.99 1.16 -22.73
N GLY A 317 12.07 0.77 -21.86
CA GLY A 317 11.51 1.63 -20.82
C GLY A 317 10.40 2.57 -21.31
N HIS A 318 9.99 2.47 -22.58
CA HIS A 318 9.00 3.35 -23.18
C HIS A 318 7.57 3.06 -22.72
N LEU A 319 6.77 4.12 -22.62
CA LEU A 319 5.36 4.08 -22.29
C LEU A 319 4.50 4.55 -23.47
N THR A 320 3.40 3.86 -23.73
CA THR A 320 2.47 4.17 -24.83
C THR A 320 1.05 4.38 -24.34
N ASP A 321 0.39 5.42 -24.81
CA ASP A 321 -1.04 5.65 -24.53
C ASP A 321 -1.89 4.58 -25.24
N GLU A 322 -2.62 3.79 -24.46
CA GLU A 322 -3.53 2.73 -24.92
C GLU A 322 -5.01 3.17 -24.79
N GLY A 323 -5.27 4.41 -24.41
CA GLY A 323 -6.61 4.96 -24.18
C GLY A 323 -7.26 4.51 -22.86
N GLY A 324 -8.51 4.92 -22.66
CA GLY A 324 -9.30 4.55 -21.47
C GLY A 324 -9.27 5.56 -20.32
N GLN A 325 -8.60 6.70 -20.50
CA GLN A 325 -8.60 7.82 -19.56
C GLN A 325 -10.03 8.22 -19.16
N PHE A 326 -10.21 8.50 -17.86
CA PHE A 326 -11.45 8.90 -17.20
C PHE A 326 -12.60 7.87 -17.23
N GLN A 327 -12.33 6.63 -17.66
CA GLN A 327 -13.34 5.56 -17.64
C GLN A 327 -13.42 4.83 -16.29
N ALA A 328 -12.42 5.02 -15.41
CA ALA A 328 -12.34 4.41 -14.09
C ALA A 328 -11.65 5.34 -13.08
N SER A 329 -11.72 4.95 -11.80
CA SER A 329 -11.09 5.67 -10.70
C SER A 329 -9.55 5.59 -10.73
N TYR A 330 -8.91 6.64 -10.22
CA TYR A 330 -7.44 6.79 -10.07
C TYR A 330 -6.98 6.68 -8.62
N HIS A 331 -7.83 6.16 -7.72
CA HIS A 331 -7.61 6.26 -6.28
C HIS A 331 -6.32 5.61 -5.76
N LEU A 332 -5.86 4.52 -6.38
CA LEU A 332 -4.66 3.81 -5.94
C LEU A 332 -3.35 4.40 -6.49
N THR A 333 -3.42 5.32 -7.46
CA THR A 333 -2.27 5.67 -8.30
C THR A 333 -1.07 6.19 -7.49
N MET A 334 -1.28 6.96 -6.42
CA MET A 334 -0.19 7.59 -5.65
C MET A 334 -0.12 7.18 -4.17
N LEU A 335 -0.84 6.13 -3.76
CA LEU A 335 -0.96 5.76 -2.35
C LEU A 335 0.10 4.76 -1.85
N PHE A 336 0.86 4.14 -2.74
CA PHE A 336 1.93 3.18 -2.40
C PHE A 336 3.31 3.85 -2.39
N GLY A 337 3.41 5.01 -1.75
CA GLY A 337 4.62 5.86 -1.72
C GLY A 337 4.96 6.55 -3.05
N GLY A 338 4.16 6.35 -4.11
CA GLY A 338 4.38 6.98 -5.41
C GLY A 338 4.31 8.51 -5.35
N GLY A 339 3.39 9.09 -4.57
CA GLY A 339 3.30 10.53 -4.41
C GLY A 339 4.55 11.14 -3.76
N GLU A 340 5.03 10.52 -2.69
CA GLU A 340 6.26 10.91 -1.97
C GLU A 340 7.48 10.77 -2.88
N PHE A 341 7.59 9.64 -3.58
CA PHE A 341 8.66 9.40 -4.55
C PHE A 341 8.69 10.47 -5.64
N LEU A 342 7.54 10.82 -6.24
CA LEU A 342 7.50 11.81 -7.30
C LEU A 342 7.84 13.22 -6.80
N MET A 343 7.55 13.57 -5.54
CA MET A 343 8.00 14.84 -4.95
C MET A 343 9.54 14.92 -4.83
N GLU A 344 10.20 13.80 -4.57
CA GLU A 344 11.67 13.71 -4.54
C GLU A 344 12.27 13.64 -5.95
N LEU A 345 11.67 12.84 -6.82
CA LEU A 345 12.16 12.55 -8.16
C LEU A 345 12.34 13.85 -8.96
N VAL A 346 11.33 14.71 -9.00
CA VAL A 346 11.35 15.94 -9.81
C VAL A 346 12.29 17.02 -9.28
N ASP A 347 12.68 16.93 -8.00
CA ASP A 347 13.74 17.79 -7.45
C ASP A 347 15.15 17.25 -7.76
N THR A 348 15.25 16.00 -8.20
CA THR A 348 16.52 15.31 -8.50
C THR A 348 16.80 15.17 -10.00
N ILE A 349 15.78 14.84 -10.79
CA ILE A 349 15.83 14.65 -12.25
C ILE A 349 14.84 15.62 -12.88
N SER A 350 15.32 16.54 -13.72
CA SER A 350 14.46 17.52 -14.38
C SER A 350 14.05 17.06 -15.78
N VAL A 351 12.74 16.90 -15.98
CA VAL A 351 12.11 16.74 -17.30
C VAL A 351 10.92 17.71 -17.35
N PRO A 352 11.08 18.92 -17.92
CA PRO A 352 10.10 20.01 -17.75
C PRO A 352 8.67 19.67 -18.19
N SER A 353 8.50 18.83 -19.21
CA SER A 353 7.17 18.34 -19.63
C SER A 353 6.51 17.50 -18.54
N PHE A 354 7.27 16.60 -17.90
CA PHE A 354 6.81 15.80 -16.79
C PHE A 354 6.45 16.68 -15.59
N ASP A 355 7.33 17.60 -15.18
CA ASP A 355 7.15 18.48 -14.02
C ASP A 355 5.80 19.22 -14.09
N ASN A 356 5.45 19.73 -15.27
CA ASN A 356 4.16 20.39 -15.51
C ASN A 356 2.99 19.42 -15.35
N THR A 357 3.07 18.22 -15.94
CA THR A 357 1.99 17.22 -15.83
C THR A 357 1.83 16.69 -14.40
N TRP A 358 2.91 16.59 -13.63
CA TRP A 358 2.89 16.19 -12.23
C TRP A 358 2.18 17.24 -11.36
N VAL A 359 2.56 18.51 -11.49
CA VAL A 359 1.89 19.61 -10.80
C VAL A 359 0.41 19.69 -11.19
N ASP A 360 0.08 19.48 -12.46
CA ASP A 360 -1.30 19.39 -12.92
C ASP A 360 -2.05 18.21 -12.27
N PHE A 361 -1.48 17.01 -12.24
CA PHE A 361 -2.12 15.87 -11.58
C PHE A 361 -2.42 16.19 -10.11
N ALA A 362 -1.41 16.67 -9.39
CA ALA A 362 -1.50 17.06 -7.99
C ALA A 362 -2.56 18.16 -7.74
N LYS A 363 -2.68 19.11 -8.67
CA LYS A 363 -3.66 20.21 -8.64
C LYS A 363 -5.09 19.74 -8.96
N TYR A 364 -5.26 18.89 -9.96
CA TYR A 364 -6.57 18.57 -10.56
C TYR A 364 -7.24 17.33 -9.99
N TYR A 365 -6.52 16.47 -9.26
CA TYR A 365 -7.06 15.22 -8.71
C TYR A 365 -8.41 15.37 -7.97
N LYS A 366 -8.68 16.52 -7.33
CA LYS A 366 -9.93 16.81 -6.59
C LYS A 366 -10.87 17.85 -7.23
N LYS A 367 -10.53 18.51 -8.34
CA LYS A 367 -11.16 19.81 -8.65
C LYS A 367 -12.66 19.75 -9.03
N PRO A 368 -13.46 20.77 -8.64
CA PRO A 368 -14.89 20.87 -8.97
C PRO A 368 -15.13 21.00 -10.49
N GLN A 369 -16.32 20.53 -10.93
CA GLN A 369 -16.75 20.29 -12.32
C GLN A 369 -16.54 21.41 -13.37
N ASN A 370 -16.16 22.63 -12.99
CA ASN A 370 -16.18 23.81 -13.86
C ASN A 370 -14.79 24.40 -14.20
N MET A 371 -13.70 23.63 -14.05
CA MET A 371 -12.37 23.96 -14.59
C MET A 371 -11.78 22.74 -15.32
N ASP A 372 -11.62 22.82 -16.63
CA ASP A 372 -11.49 21.66 -17.53
C ASP A 372 -10.07 21.03 -17.60
N LYS A 373 -9.96 19.74 -17.16
CA LYS A 373 -9.39 18.60 -17.94
C LYS A 373 -10.44 17.45 -18.02
N THR A 374 -11.72 17.84 -18.03
CA THR A 374 -13.00 17.11 -18.01
C THR A 374 -12.94 15.60 -18.21
N SER A 375 -13.35 14.78 -17.25
CA SER A 375 -14.02 15.08 -15.97
C SER A 375 -13.83 13.87 -15.04
N ILE A 376 -12.80 13.95 -14.21
CA ILE A 376 -12.40 12.93 -13.24
C ILE A 376 -13.62 12.50 -12.41
N GLN A 377 -13.89 11.19 -12.37
CA GLN A 377 -14.96 10.61 -11.56
C GLN A 377 -14.82 11.03 -10.09
N GLU A 378 -15.95 11.13 -9.40
CA GLU A 378 -16.04 11.40 -7.97
C GLU A 378 -15.08 10.48 -7.19
N VAL A 379 -13.93 11.00 -6.77
CA VAL A 379 -13.01 10.25 -5.91
C VAL A 379 -13.60 10.33 -4.50
N SER A 380 -14.14 9.21 -4.04
CA SER A 380 -14.92 9.12 -2.79
C SER A 380 -14.12 9.43 -1.52
N ASP A 381 -12.78 9.38 -1.55
CA ASP A 381 -11.94 9.81 -0.42
C ASP A 381 -10.71 10.60 -0.88
N THR A 382 -10.80 11.92 -0.80
CA THR A 382 -9.76 12.82 -1.31
C THR A 382 -8.69 13.16 -0.28
N ARG A 383 -8.90 12.84 1.01
CA ARG A 383 -8.03 13.30 2.11
C ARG A 383 -6.62 12.69 2.03
N LEU A 384 -6.52 11.46 1.51
CA LEU A 384 -5.25 10.76 1.30
C LEU A 384 -4.38 11.48 0.25
N TYR A 385 -5.00 12.28 -0.62
CA TYR A 385 -4.36 13.09 -1.65
C TYR A 385 -4.16 14.56 -1.22
N ALA A 386 -4.48 14.92 0.03
CA ALA A 386 -4.23 16.27 0.54
C ALA A 386 -2.74 16.67 0.41
N LYS A 387 -1.81 15.70 0.57
CA LYS A 387 -0.38 15.89 0.30
C LYS A 387 -0.09 16.43 -1.10
N LEU A 388 -0.77 15.90 -2.12
CA LEU A 388 -0.53 16.32 -3.50
C LEU A 388 -1.07 17.73 -3.72
N GLN A 389 -2.25 18.05 -3.17
CA GLN A 389 -2.80 19.40 -3.29
C GLN A 389 -1.93 20.45 -2.56
N ALA A 390 -1.38 20.11 -1.39
CA ALA A 390 -0.40 20.95 -0.70
C ALA A 390 0.86 21.15 -1.54
N TYR A 391 1.40 20.07 -2.11
CA TYR A 391 2.56 20.12 -3.00
C TYR A 391 2.32 21.00 -4.23
N ALA A 392 1.16 20.88 -4.90
CA ALA A 392 0.80 21.77 -5.99
C ALA A 392 0.77 23.24 -5.55
N GLY A 393 0.26 23.51 -4.34
CA GLY A 393 0.29 24.84 -3.72
C GLY A 393 1.70 25.36 -3.42
N GLU A 394 2.63 24.49 -3.00
CA GLU A 394 4.05 24.82 -2.88
C GLU A 394 4.65 25.22 -4.23
N ARG A 395 4.52 24.35 -5.24
CA ARG A 395 5.13 24.53 -6.56
C ARG A 395 4.60 25.75 -7.32
N LEU A 396 3.33 26.09 -7.11
CA LEU A 396 2.68 27.23 -7.75
C LEU A 396 2.68 28.50 -6.89
N ASN A 397 3.26 28.45 -5.68
CA ASN A 397 3.16 29.52 -4.69
C ASN A 397 1.72 29.99 -4.45
N ASP A 398 0.79 29.03 -4.35
CA ASP A 398 -0.66 29.25 -4.28
C ASP A 398 -1.20 28.83 -2.90
N ASN A 399 -1.39 29.83 -2.02
CA ASN A 399 -1.93 29.60 -0.68
C ASN A 399 -3.39 29.12 -0.70
N SER A 400 -4.15 29.33 -1.77
CA SER A 400 -5.51 28.79 -1.87
C SER A 400 -5.49 27.27 -2.01
N LEU A 401 -4.54 26.70 -2.76
CA LEU A 401 -4.34 25.25 -2.87
C LEU A 401 -3.85 24.66 -1.55
N LYS A 402 -2.90 25.32 -0.86
CA LYS A 402 -2.46 24.89 0.46
C LYS A 402 -3.60 24.91 1.49
N GLN A 403 -4.44 25.95 1.47
CA GLN A 403 -5.62 26.03 2.33
C GLN A 403 -6.64 24.93 1.99
N LEU A 404 -6.86 24.63 0.71
CA LEU A 404 -7.72 23.52 0.31
C LEU A 404 -7.22 22.18 0.85
N ALA A 405 -5.90 21.93 0.83
CA ALA A 405 -5.30 20.74 1.41
C ALA A 405 -5.58 20.64 2.92
N TRP A 406 -5.40 21.74 3.65
CA TRP A 406 -5.77 21.83 5.07
C TRP A 406 -7.24 21.56 5.32
N ASN A 407 -8.14 22.11 4.49
CA ASN A 407 -9.58 21.87 4.61
C ASN A 407 -9.93 20.38 4.42
N GLN A 408 -9.15 19.63 3.63
CA GLN A 408 -9.35 18.17 3.52
C GLN A 408 -8.94 17.44 4.78
N VAL A 409 -7.80 17.84 5.37
CA VAL A 409 -7.30 17.25 6.61
C VAL A 409 -8.28 17.54 7.74
N THR A 410 -8.64 18.80 7.94
CA THR A 410 -9.46 19.23 9.08
C THR A 410 -10.94 18.91 8.94
N GLY A 411 -11.45 18.85 7.71
CA GLY A 411 -12.83 18.48 7.41
C GLY A 411 -13.09 16.99 7.34
N SER A 412 -12.08 16.14 7.54
CA SER A 412 -12.27 14.69 7.45
C SER A 412 -12.94 14.10 8.69
N THR A 413 -13.90 13.21 8.46
CA THR A 413 -14.54 12.36 9.48
C THR A 413 -13.93 10.96 9.57
N THR A 414 -12.95 10.64 8.70
CA THR A 414 -12.35 9.30 8.55
C THR A 414 -10.83 9.38 8.74
N GLY A 415 -10.22 8.37 9.38
CA GLY A 415 -8.79 8.36 9.72
C GLY A 415 -8.41 9.22 10.94
N TYR A 416 -9.39 9.82 11.60
CA TYR A 416 -9.31 10.26 12.99
C TYR A 416 -9.91 9.17 13.87
N PHE A 417 -9.10 8.66 14.80
CA PHE A 417 -9.47 7.53 15.63
C PHE A 417 -9.78 7.98 17.05
N SER A 418 -10.78 7.37 17.67
CA SER A 418 -11.04 7.58 19.09
C SER A 418 -9.92 6.99 19.94
N SER A 419 -9.82 7.45 21.18
CA SER A 419 -8.94 6.80 22.16
C SER A 419 -9.30 5.31 22.29
N PRO A 420 -8.29 4.42 22.44
CA PRO A 420 -8.54 2.99 22.58
C PRO A 420 -9.45 2.69 23.77
N VAL A 421 -10.43 1.79 23.57
CA VAL A 421 -11.39 1.37 24.60
C VAL A 421 -11.06 -0.04 25.05
N GLU A 422 -11.08 -0.27 26.36
CA GLU A 422 -10.86 -1.60 26.93
C GLU A 422 -12.09 -2.51 26.74
N VAL A 423 -11.86 -3.75 26.33
CA VAL A 423 -12.86 -4.81 26.21
C VAL A 423 -12.33 -6.04 26.92
N GLY A 424 -13.19 -6.70 27.71
CA GLY A 424 -12.84 -7.85 28.52
C GLY A 424 -14.03 -8.76 28.80
N GLY A 425 -13.85 -9.72 29.71
CA GLY A 425 -14.90 -10.64 30.12
C GLY A 425 -15.27 -11.66 29.04
N VAL A 426 -16.56 -11.94 28.85
CA VAL A 426 -17.03 -13.00 27.95
C VAL A 426 -16.93 -12.65 26.45
N ASN A 427 -16.57 -11.41 26.11
CA ASN A 427 -16.51 -10.94 24.72
C ASN A 427 -15.18 -11.23 24.04
N VAL A 428 -14.12 -11.51 24.80
CA VAL A 428 -12.75 -11.69 24.31
C VAL A 428 -12.03 -12.76 25.12
N ILE A 429 -11.00 -13.38 24.53
CA ILE A 429 -10.20 -14.42 25.21
C ILE A 429 -9.35 -13.79 26.32
N GLU A 430 -8.69 -12.67 26.02
CA GLU A 430 -7.91 -11.87 26.96
C GLU A 430 -8.37 -10.41 26.90
N PRO A 431 -8.27 -9.62 27.98
CA PRO A 431 -8.55 -8.19 27.93
C PRO A 431 -7.69 -7.47 26.90
N ILE A 432 -8.32 -6.61 26.10
CA ILE A 432 -7.68 -5.88 25.00
C ILE A 432 -8.10 -4.41 25.02
N LYS A 433 -7.31 -3.57 24.37
CA LYS A 433 -7.70 -2.23 23.92
C LYS A 433 -8.01 -2.27 22.44
N GLN A 434 -9.13 -1.69 22.02
CA GLN A 434 -9.53 -1.66 20.61
C GLN A 434 -9.86 -0.25 20.13
N ILE A 435 -9.69 -0.05 18.82
CA ILE A 435 -10.23 1.06 18.05
C ILE A 435 -11.08 0.43 16.95
N THR A 436 -12.40 0.42 17.12
CA THR A 436 -13.30 -0.30 16.20
C THR A 436 -13.39 0.34 14.81
N SER A 437 -13.11 1.64 14.71
CA SER A 437 -13.06 2.37 13.45
C SER A 437 -11.73 2.25 12.70
N LEU A 438 -10.80 1.41 13.18
CA LEU A 438 -9.46 1.32 12.62
C LEU A 438 -9.41 0.46 11.35
N ALA A 439 -8.77 1.01 10.33
CA ALA A 439 -8.17 0.26 9.23
C ALA A 439 -6.78 0.81 8.93
N THR A 440 -5.87 -0.08 8.53
CA THR A 440 -4.45 0.25 8.38
C THR A 440 -4.19 1.18 7.21
N ASN A 441 -4.94 1.02 6.11
CA ASN A 441 -5.04 1.99 5.02
C ASN A 441 -5.24 3.43 5.48
N ASP A 442 -6.16 3.64 6.42
CA ASP A 442 -6.50 4.97 6.93
C ASP A 442 -5.46 5.49 7.90
N ALA A 443 -4.88 4.60 8.71
CA ALA A 443 -3.79 4.93 9.61
C ALA A 443 -2.55 5.38 8.83
N ALA A 444 -2.14 4.65 7.81
CA ALA A 444 -0.93 4.88 7.06
C ALA A 444 -1.05 6.09 6.13
N SER A 445 -1.87 6.00 5.08
CA SER A 445 -1.92 6.99 4.01
C SER A 445 -2.40 8.36 4.49
N PHE A 446 -3.30 8.42 5.48
CA PHE A 446 -3.73 9.72 6.01
C PHE A 446 -2.68 10.36 6.90
N SER A 447 -1.92 9.58 7.66
CA SER A 447 -0.80 10.11 8.44
C SER A 447 0.28 10.67 7.52
N LEU A 448 0.60 9.98 6.42
CA LEU A 448 1.50 10.50 5.38
C LEU A 448 0.97 11.81 4.77
N ALA A 449 -0.33 11.88 4.46
CA ALA A 449 -0.95 13.10 3.96
C ALA A 449 -0.83 14.26 4.97
N GLN A 450 -1.10 14.00 6.25
CA GLN A 450 -0.99 14.97 7.33
C GLN A 450 0.45 15.46 7.53
N TYR A 451 1.43 14.55 7.51
CA TYR A 451 2.85 14.90 7.64
C TYR A 451 3.32 15.86 6.53
N ALA A 452 2.91 15.59 5.28
CA ALA A 452 3.26 16.47 4.17
C ALA A 452 2.56 17.82 4.26
N VAL A 453 1.28 17.87 4.62
CA VAL A 453 0.53 19.12 4.79
C VAL A 453 1.12 19.98 5.92
N LEU A 454 1.47 19.35 7.05
CA LEU A 454 2.15 20.01 8.17
C LEU A 454 3.49 20.60 7.76
N ALA A 455 4.26 19.91 6.92
CA ALA A 455 5.57 20.37 6.47
C ALA A 455 5.49 21.48 5.42
N ILE A 456 4.54 21.39 4.48
CA ILE A 456 4.43 22.30 3.33
C ILE A 456 3.74 23.63 3.71
N ALA A 457 2.75 23.57 4.62
CA ALA A 457 1.94 24.74 4.98
C ALA A 457 1.69 24.85 6.50
N PRO A 458 2.71 24.76 7.36
CA PRO A 458 2.54 24.83 8.82
C PRO A 458 1.84 26.12 9.26
N GLU A 459 2.03 27.22 8.54
CA GLU A 459 1.45 28.53 8.82
C GLU A 459 -0.08 28.58 8.63
N LEU A 460 -0.65 27.62 7.90
CA LEU A 460 -2.09 27.51 7.65
C LEU A 460 -2.79 26.51 8.58
N ALA A 461 -2.05 25.86 9.48
CA ALA A 461 -2.65 25.02 10.51
C ALA A 461 -3.64 25.85 11.35
N PRO A 462 -4.89 25.39 11.54
CA PRO A 462 -5.91 26.17 12.20
C PRO A 462 -5.58 26.39 13.68
N ASN A 463 -5.96 27.56 14.22
CA ASN A 463 -5.81 27.88 15.64
C ASN A 463 -6.92 27.29 16.53
N SER A 464 -7.91 26.63 15.94
CA SER A 464 -8.90 25.80 16.62
C SER A 464 -9.32 24.66 15.70
N PHE A 465 -9.35 23.44 16.25
CA PHE A 465 -9.77 22.25 15.53
C PHE A 465 -11.08 21.75 16.16
N ILE A 466 -12.19 21.79 15.42
CA ILE A 466 -13.47 21.28 15.88
C ILE A 466 -13.67 19.92 15.22
N GLU A 467 -13.75 18.87 16.03
CA GLU A 467 -13.91 17.51 15.54
C GLU A 467 -15.31 17.29 14.95
N SER A 468 -15.37 16.58 13.84
CA SER A 468 -16.55 15.81 13.45
C SER A 468 -16.20 14.33 13.56
N ARG A 469 -16.79 13.63 14.53
CA ARG A 469 -16.48 12.21 14.82
C ARG A 469 -17.55 11.30 14.19
N SER A 470 -17.11 10.18 13.63
CA SER A 470 -17.99 9.02 13.38
C SER A 470 -17.57 7.86 14.31
N ASN A 471 -18.53 7.25 15.01
CA ASN A 471 -18.30 6.03 15.80
C ASN A 471 -18.44 4.75 14.95
N VAL A 472 -18.75 4.88 13.66
CA VAL A 472 -18.94 3.77 12.72
C VAL A 472 -17.83 3.83 11.67
N TYR A 473 -17.11 2.71 11.50
CA TYR A 473 -16.17 2.58 10.39
C TYR A 473 -16.92 2.67 9.06
N THR A 474 -16.52 3.60 8.22
CA THR A 474 -16.89 3.61 6.81
C THR A 474 -15.58 3.43 6.04
N PRO A 475 -15.42 2.36 5.25
CA PRO A 475 -14.20 2.14 4.49
C PRO A 475 -13.88 3.35 3.60
N SER A 476 -12.64 3.83 3.64
CA SER A 476 -12.14 4.88 2.74
C SER A 476 -12.16 4.46 1.28
N ILE A 477 -12.04 3.15 1.03
CA ILE A 477 -12.10 2.52 -0.28
C ILE A 477 -12.94 1.25 -0.13
N SER A 478 -14.12 1.21 -0.76
CA SER A 478 -14.94 -0.02 -0.81
C SER A 478 -14.47 -0.93 -1.93
N ALA A 479 -14.60 -2.25 -1.75
CA ALA A 479 -14.31 -3.26 -2.79
C ALA A 479 -15.06 -3.00 -4.11
N SER A 480 -16.26 -2.41 -4.03
CA SER A 480 -17.06 -1.98 -5.19
C SER A 480 -16.45 -0.87 -6.04
N THR A 481 -15.46 -0.13 -5.53
CA THR A 481 -14.76 0.92 -6.30
C THR A 481 -13.67 0.34 -7.21
N VAL A 482 -13.30 -0.93 -7.00
CA VAL A 482 -12.37 -1.70 -7.86
C VAL A 482 -13.06 -2.16 -9.15
N ILE A 483 -14.39 -2.30 -9.13
CA ILE A 483 -15.19 -2.75 -10.27
C ILE A 483 -16.31 -1.74 -10.53
N GLY A 484 -15.94 -0.60 -11.12
CA GLY A 484 -16.90 0.33 -11.72
C GLY A 484 -17.50 -0.23 -13.01
N ILE A 485 -18.24 -1.36 -12.96
CA ILE A 485 -19.10 -1.80 -14.06
C ILE A 485 -20.52 -1.35 -13.72
N SER A 486 -20.92 -0.20 -14.25
CA SER A 486 -22.34 0.14 -14.35
C SER A 486 -22.97 -0.80 -15.38
N TYR A 487 -23.67 -1.84 -14.91
CA TYR A 487 -24.60 -2.56 -15.77
C TYR A 487 -25.77 -1.62 -16.09
N SER A 488 -25.68 -0.93 -17.21
CA SER A 488 -26.82 -0.32 -17.88
C SER A 488 -27.81 -1.43 -18.24
N ARG A 489 -28.85 -1.60 -17.43
CA ARG A 489 -30.02 -2.39 -17.82
C ARG A 489 -30.63 -1.73 -19.06
N GLU A 490 -30.42 -2.35 -20.22
CA GLU A 490 -31.23 -2.12 -21.40
C GLU A 490 -32.70 -2.28 -21.02
N LYS A 491 -33.50 -1.26 -21.35
CA LYS A 491 -34.96 -1.29 -21.29
C LYS A 491 -35.47 -2.32 -22.30
N GLY A 492 -35.68 -3.55 -21.85
CA GLY A 492 -36.41 -4.59 -22.56
C GLY A 492 -37.79 -4.81 -21.94
N ALA A 493 -38.83 -4.47 -22.70
CA ALA A 493 -40.26 -4.70 -22.54
C ALA A 493 -40.79 -5.61 -21.41
N SER A 494 -41.82 -5.13 -20.71
CA SER A 494 -42.79 -5.93 -19.95
C SER A 494 -43.34 -7.10 -20.78
N PRO A 495 -43.69 -8.21 -20.10
CA PRO A 495 -45.12 -8.53 -20.05
C PRO A 495 -45.62 -9.04 -18.69
N SER A 496 -46.79 -8.50 -18.33
CA SER A 496 -47.93 -9.09 -17.60
C SER A 496 -47.71 -10.22 -16.58
N SER A 497 -48.17 -9.92 -15.37
CA SER A 497 -48.56 -10.84 -14.31
C SER A 497 -49.52 -11.94 -14.78
N THR A 498 -49.23 -13.19 -14.41
CA THR A 498 -50.26 -14.20 -14.11
C THR A 498 -49.74 -15.16 -13.03
N HIS A 499 -50.55 -15.32 -11.99
CA HIS A 499 -50.40 -16.31 -10.93
C HIS A 499 -50.43 -17.73 -11.48
N LEU A 500 -49.52 -18.61 -11.04
CA LEU A 500 -49.74 -20.06 -10.93
C LEU A 500 -48.88 -20.66 -9.79
N THR A 501 -49.52 -21.52 -9.00
CA THR A 501 -49.09 -22.24 -7.79
C THR A 501 -48.01 -23.31 -8.05
N PRO A 502 -47.28 -23.78 -7.01
CA PRO A 502 -46.10 -24.63 -7.19
C PRO A 502 -46.47 -26.11 -7.39
N GLN A 503 -46.01 -26.70 -8.50
CA GLN A 503 -45.99 -28.15 -8.67
C GLN A 503 -44.55 -28.70 -8.65
N SER A 504 -44.35 -29.66 -7.76
CA SER A 504 -43.18 -30.52 -7.63
C SER A 504 -42.91 -31.31 -8.90
N SER A 505 -41.64 -31.39 -9.35
CA SER A 505 -41.19 -32.51 -10.18
C SER A 505 -39.72 -32.89 -9.89
N LYS A 506 -39.53 -34.19 -9.59
CA LYS A 506 -38.25 -34.86 -9.37
C LYS A 506 -37.43 -34.94 -10.67
N PRO A 507 -36.08 -34.98 -10.62
CA PRO A 507 -35.27 -35.11 -11.83
C PRO A 507 -35.31 -36.54 -12.41
N LYS A 508 -35.45 -36.62 -13.74
CA LYS A 508 -35.46 -37.87 -14.52
C LYS A 508 -34.05 -38.48 -14.58
N ARG A 509 -33.90 -39.66 -13.98
CA ARG A 509 -32.80 -40.62 -14.22
C ARG A 509 -32.78 -41.02 -15.70
N GLY A 510 -31.75 -40.64 -16.45
CA GLY A 510 -31.60 -41.08 -17.84
C GLY A 510 -30.24 -40.83 -18.50
N PHE A 511 -29.49 -39.82 -18.04
CA PHE A 511 -28.25 -39.43 -18.71
C PHE A 511 -27.05 -40.34 -18.36
N PHE A 512 -26.98 -40.82 -17.12
CA PHE A 512 -25.82 -41.60 -16.64
C PHE A 512 -25.70 -43.02 -17.20
N LYS A 513 -26.79 -43.62 -17.71
CA LYS A 513 -26.75 -44.97 -18.32
C LYS A 513 -26.29 -45.00 -19.77
N ARG A 514 -26.23 -43.85 -20.46
CA ARG A 514 -25.78 -43.75 -21.87
C ARG A 514 -24.26 -43.59 -21.99
N VAL A 515 -23.60 -42.99 -20.99
CA VAL A 515 -22.14 -42.79 -21.00
C VAL A 515 -21.38 -44.08 -20.68
N LEU A 516 -21.91 -44.91 -19.78
CA LEU A 516 -21.26 -46.17 -19.37
C LEU A 516 -21.25 -47.26 -20.44
N ARG A 517 -22.10 -47.21 -21.47
CA ARG A 517 -22.05 -48.15 -22.61
C ARG A 517 -21.06 -47.75 -23.71
N LEU A 518 -20.63 -46.49 -23.75
CA LEU A 518 -19.69 -45.97 -24.76
C LEU A 518 -18.21 -46.21 -24.38
N LEU A 519 -17.94 -46.52 -23.11
CA LEU A 519 -16.58 -46.73 -22.59
C LEU A 519 -16.20 -48.21 -22.38
N GLY A 520 -17.04 -49.17 -22.78
CA GLY A 520 -16.69 -50.59 -22.78
C GLY A 520 -16.36 -51.22 -21.41
N LEU A 521 -16.67 -50.53 -20.30
CA LEU A 521 -16.40 -51.01 -18.94
C LEU A 521 -17.68 -51.58 -18.35
N SER A 522 -17.86 -52.89 -18.45
CA SER A 522 -18.84 -53.63 -17.65
C SER A 522 -18.14 -54.63 -16.74
N LYS A 523 -17.80 -54.18 -15.53
CA LYS A 523 -18.01 -54.90 -14.27
C LYS A 523 -17.71 -53.98 -13.10
#